data_AF-A0A453DEL0-F1
#
_entry.id   AF-A0A453DEL0-F1
#
_cell.length_a   1.000
_cell.length_b   1.000
_cell.length_c   1.000
_cell.angle_alpha   90.00
_cell.angle_beta   90.00
_cell.angle_gamma   90.00
#
_symmetry.space_group_name_H-M   'P 1'
#
loop_
_entity.id
_entity.type
_entity.pdbx_description
1 polymer ?
#
loop_
_entity_poly.entity_id
_entity_poly.type
_entity_poly.pdbx_seq_one_letter_code
_entity_poly.pdbx_strand_id
1 'polypeptide(L)'
;MFSFRVQALILSPTRELATQTERVMQAVGNHMSVSVHACVGGKSIGEDIRKLEAGVHVVSGTPGRVCDMIKRRTLRTRAIKLLVLDEADEMLTRGFKDQIYDVYRYPPPPQNFRLVIEVKPFSNFSFV
;
A
#
# COMPACT_ATOMS: atom_id res chain seq x y z
N MET A 1 -13.21 14.31 -14.45
CA MET A 1 -12.21 15.08 -13.66
C MET A 1 -11.33 14.07 -12.93
N PHE A 2 -10.06 13.93 -13.32
CA PHE A 2 -9.13 13.02 -12.65
C PHE A 2 -8.91 13.52 -11.22
N SER A 3 -9.12 12.64 -10.24
CA SER A 3 -8.98 12.96 -8.82
C SER A 3 -7.54 12.66 -8.40
N PHE A 4 -6.79 13.67 -7.97
CA PHE A 4 -5.42 13.56 -7.43
C PHE A 4 -5.37 12.92 -6.03
N ARG A 5 -6.16 11.86 -5.80
CA ARG A 5 -6.28 11.18 -4.51
C ARG A 5 -5.85 9.73 -4.65
N VAL A 6 -5.37 9.15 -3.57
CA VAL A 6 -5.01 7.73 -3.52
C VAL A 6 -6.26 6.88 -3.74
N GLN A 7 -6.25 6.07 -4.80
CA GLN A 7 -7.32 5.16 -5.19
C GLN A 7 -6.95 3.69 -4.94
N ALA A 8 -5.66 3.37 -4.96
CA ALA A 8 -5.15 2.04 -4.66
C ALA A 8 -4.05 2.11 -3.61
N LEU A 9 -4.09 1.17 -2.67
CA LEU A 9 -3.09 0.98 -1.63
C LEU A 9 -2.58 -0.47 -1.70
N ILE A 10 -1.27 -0.63 -1.80
CA ILE A 10 -0.59 -1.93 -1.82
C ILE A 10 0.31 -2.01 -0.58
N LEU A 11 0.09 -3.00 0.26
CA LEU A 11 0.90 -3.26 1.44
C LEU A 11 1.80 -4.47 1.20
N SER A 12 3.11 -4.30 1.38
CA SER A 12 4.11 -5.37 1.30
C SER A 12 4.90 -5.48 2.62
N PRO A 13 5.43 -6.67 2.98
CA PRO A 13 6.11 -6.89 4.27
C PRO A 13 7.47 -6.19 4.36
N THR A 14 8.11 -5.88 3.23
CA THR A 14 9.47 -5.32 3.17
C THR A 14 9.52 -4.02 2.36
N ARG A 15 10.59 -3.24 2.59
CA ARG A 15 10.78 -1.95 1.92
C ARG A 15 11.15 -2.16 0.45
N GLU A 16 11.86 -3.24 0.19
CA GLU A 16 12.37 -3.68 -1.10
C GLU A 16 11.19 -4.03 -2.00
N LEU A 17 10.26 -4.88 -1.53
CA LEU A 17 9.05 -5.25 -2.26
C LEU A 17 8.18 -4.02 -2.54
N ALA A 18 7.93 -3.19 -1.52
CA ALA A 18 7.13 -1.98 -1.71
C ALA A 18 7.74 -1.03 -2.76
N THR A 19 9.08 -0.88 -2.78
CA THR A 19 9.79 -0.05 -3.77
C THR A 19 9.80 -0.70 -5.16
N GLN A 20 9.89 -2.02 -5.26
CA GLN A 20 9.75 -2.73 -6.54
C GLN A 20 8.35 -2.56 -7.14
N THR A 21 7.31 -2.71 -6.33
CA THR A 21 5.92 -2.46 -6.72
C THR A 21 5.72 -1.05 -7.24
N GLU A 22 6.28 -0.03 -6.59
CA GLU A 22 6.26 1.35 -7.10
C GLU A 22 6.87 1.45 -8.51
N ARG A 23 8.05 0.88 -8.72
CA ARG A 23 8.74 0.93 -10.04
C ARG A 23 7.92 0.27 -11.14
N VAL A 24 7.35 -0.91 -10.87
CA VAL A 24 6.50 -1.63 -11.82
C VAL A 24 5.25 -0.82 -12.15
N MET A 25 4.57 -0.30 -11.12
CA MET A 25 3.37 0.50 -11.30
C MET A 25 3.64 1.83 -12.03
N GLN A 26 4.79 2.46 -11.80
CA GLN A 26 5.23 3.62 -12.58
C GLN A 26 5.46 3.25 -14.05
N ALA A 27 6.17 2.14 -14.32
CA ALA A 27 6.44 1.68 -15.68
C ALA A 27 5.15 1.40 -16.46
N VAL A 28 4.17 0.74 -15.83
CA VAL A 28 2.83 0.49 -16.41
C VAL A 28 2.04 1.79 -16.57
N GLY A 29 2.13 2.68 -15.59
CA GLY A 29 1.40 3.96 -15.55
C GLY A 29 1.96 5.08 -16.40
N ASN A 30 3.15 4.91 -17.00
CA ASN A 30 3.88 5.97 -17.72
C ASN A 30 3.07 6.68 -18.82
N HIS A 31 2.22 5.94 -19.53
CA HIS A 31 1.38 6.49 -20.61
C HIS A 31 -0.04 6.88 -20.15
N MET A 32 -0.35 6.72 -18.87
CA MET A 32 -1.68 6.91 -18.30
C MET A 32 -1.75 8.08 -17.30
N SER A 33 -0.66 8.85 -17.17
CA SER A 33 -0.52 9.95 -16.20
C SER A 33 -0.78 9.51 -14.74
N VAL A 34 -0.43 8.27 -14.41
CA VAL A 34 -0.62 7.70 -13.07
C VAL A 34 0.61 7.99 -12.19
N SER A 35 0.46 8.93 -11.25
CA SER A 35 1.38 9.12 -10.12
C SER A 35 1.32 7.98 -9.10
N VAL A 36 2.49 7.43 -8.76
CA VAL A 36 2.69 6.31 -7.80
C VAL A 36 3.80 6.69 -6.83
N HIS A 37 3.64 6.38 -5.54
CA HIS A 37 4.65 6.65 -4.51
C HIS A 37 4.82 5.49 -3.51
N ALA A 38 6.06 5.18 -3.14
CA ALA A 38 6.39 4.20 -2.10
C ALA A 38 6.56 4.83 -0.70
N CYS A 39 5.65 4.52 0.23
CA CYS A 39 5.71 4.87 1.65
C CYS A 39 6.44 3.78 2.44
N VAL A 40 7.75 3.92 2.63
CA VAL A 40 8.59 2.93 3.34
C VAL A 40 9.41 3.54 4.47
N GLY A 41 9.67 2.75 5.53
CA GLY A 41 10.53 3.16 6.64
C GLY A 41 11.97 3.44 6.20
N GLY A 42 12.72 4.22 6.98
CA GLY A 42 14.12 4.58 6.68
C GLY A 42 14.31 5.73 5.69
N LYS A 43 13.24 6.18 5.01
CA LYS A 43 13.21 7.43 4.24
C LYS A 43 12.62 8.59 5.06
N SER A 44 12.92 9.81 4.65
CA SER A 44 12.40 11.04 5.28
C SER A 44 10.87 11.06 5.22
N ILE A 45 10.23 11.20 6.38
CA ILE A 45 8.77 11.41 6.46
C ILE A 45 8.36 12.66 5.68
N GLY A 46 9.19 13.72 5.71
CA GLY A 46 8.88 14.96 5.01
C GLY A 46 8.89 14.83 3.48
N GLU A 47 9.54 13.80 2.93
CA GLU A 47 9.46 13.49 1.50
C GLU A 47 8.13 12.80 1.16
N ASP A 48 7.72 11.81 1.98
CA ASP A 48 6.42 11.14 1.82
C ASP A 48 5.27 12.15 1.89
N ILE A 49 5.31 13.08 2.84
CA ILE A 49 4.30 14.14 2.98
C ILE A 49 4.23 14.98 1.71
N ARG A 50 5.37 15.51 1.25
CA ARG A 50 5.43 16.34 0.03
C ARG A 50 4.88 15.62 -1.20
N LYS A 51 5.23 14.34 -1.36
CA LYS A 51 4.75 13.52 -2.48
C LYS A 51 3.24 13.28 -2.41
N LEU A 52 2.72 12.92 -1.24
CA LEU A 52 1.28 12.69 -1.03
C LEU A 52 0.46 13.98 -1.23
N GLU A 53 0.98 15.13 -0.79
CA GLU A 53 0.35 16.44 -0.98
C GLU A 53 0.34 16.89 -2.45
N ALA A 54 1.39 16.57 -3.21
CA ALA A 54 1.45 16.84 -4.65
C ALA A 54 0.42 16.04 -5.47
N GLY A 55 -0.12 14.95 -4.89
CA GLY A 55 -1.12 14.09 -5.53
C GLY A 55 -0.54 12.77 -6.03
N VAL A 56 -1.07 11.68 -5.49
CA VAL A 56 -0.69 10.30 -5.80
C VAL A 56 -1.94 9.48 -6.02
N HIS A 57 -1.96 8.63 -7.04
CA HIS A 57 -3.10 7.73 -7.32
C HIS A 57 -2.91 6.35 -6.68
N VAL A 58 -1.66 5.87 -6.63
CA VAL A 58 -1.32 4.56 -6.05
C VAL A 58 -0.23 4.73 -5.00
N VAL A 59 -0.48 4.21 -3.80
CA VAL A 59 0.54 4.10 -2.76
C VAL A 59 0.94 2.64 -2.63
N SER A 60 2.23 2.36 -2.71
CA SER A 60 2.84 1.10 -2.25
C SER A 60 3.54 1.37 -0.92
N GLY A 61 3.55 0.46 0.04
CA GLY A 61 4.23 0.75 1.30
C GLY A 61 4.27 -0.37 2.31
N THR A 62 5.06 -0.16 3.36
CA THR A 62 5.06 -1.09 4.50
C THR A 62 3.98 -0.70 5.52
N PRO A 63 3.33 -1.66 6.20
CA PRO A 63 2.20 -1.39 7.10
C PRO A 63 2.48 -0.30 8.14
N GLY A 64 3.67 -0.31 8.74
CA GLY A 64 4.07 0.68 9.74
C GLY A 64 4.13 2.12 9.21
N ARG A 65 4.77 2.35 8.06
CA ARG A 65 4.90 3.71 7.48
C ARG A 65 3.57 4.20 6.93
N VAL A 66 2.79 3.34 6.29
CA VAL A 66 1.44 3.68 5.80
C VAL A 66 0.52 4.08 6.95
N CYS A 67 0.52 3.30 8.04
CA CYS A 67 -0.28 3.61 9.21
C CYS A 67 0.11 4.96 9.84
N ASP A 68 1.42 5.28 9.91
CA ASP A 68 1.88 6.61 10.35
C ASP A 68 1.37 7.74 9.44
N MET A 69 1.39 7.57 8.11
CA MET A 69 0.88 8.58 7.18
C MET A 69 -0.64 8.77 7.28
N ILE A 70 -1.39 7.70 7.54
CA ILE A 70 -2.84 7.79 7.80
C ILE A 70 -3.12 8.52 9.11
N LYS A 71 -2.40 8.18 10.20
CA LYS A 71 -2.54 8.81 11.52
C LYS A 71 -2.25 10.32 11.46
N ARG A 72 -1.26 10.72 10.65
CA ARG A 72 -0.92 12.13 10.36
C ARG A 72 -1.91 12.84 9.45
N ARG A 73 -2.91 12.13 8.90
CA ARG A 73 -3.90 12.63 7.94
C ARG A 73 -3.29 13.11 6.60
N THR A 74 -2.06 12.71 6.29
CA THR A 74 -1.37 13.02 5.03
C THR A 74 -1.77 12.04 3.94
N LEU A 75 -1.99 10.76 4.30
CA LEU A 75 -2.63 9.78 3.44
C LEU A 75 -4.13 9.68 3.76
N ARG A 76 -4.98 10.17 2.86
CA ARG A 76 -6.44 10.12 3.00
C ARG A 76 -7.01 8.86 2.37
N THR A 77 -7.65 8.01 3.18
CA THR A 77 -8.14 6.69 2.77
C THR A 77 -9.52 6.69 2.11
N ARG A 78 -10.29 7.77 2.24
CA ARG A 78 -11.70 7.84 1.79
C ARG A 78 -11.91 7.60 0.29
N ALA A 79 -10.87 7.80 -0.51
CA ALA A 79 -10.90 7.59 -1.96
C ALA A 79 -10.33 6.23 -2.38
N ILE A 80 -9.80 5.43 -1.45
CA ILE A 80 -9.22 4.12 -1.73
C ILE A 80 -10.35 3.16 -2.09
N LYS A 81 -10.26 2.59 -3.28
CA LYS A 81 -11.19 1.59 -3.82
C LYS A 81 -10.57 0.20 -3.89
N LEU A 82 -9.24 0.12 -3.80
CA LEU A 82 -8.49 -1.13 -3.88
C LEU A 82 -7.44 -1.16 -2.77
N LEU A 83 -7.49 -2.20 -1.94
CA LEU A 83 -6.41 -2.58 -1.02
C LEU A 83 -5.84 -3.92 -1.48
N VAL A 84 -4.53 -3.98 -1.66
CA VAL A 84 -3.79 -5.21 -1.96
C VAL A 84 -2.89 -5.54 -0.77
N LEU A 85 -2.96 -6.77 -0.28
CA LEU A 85 -2.04 -7.32 0.71
C LEU A 85 -1.13 -8.31 -0.01
N ASP A 86 0.12 -7.92 -0.21
CA ASP A 86 1.18 -8.70 -0.87
C ASP A 86 1.97 -9.47 0.19
N GLU A 87 2.14 -10.79 0.01
CA GLU A 87 2.75 -11.69 0.99
C GLU A 87 2.12 -11.57 2.39
N ALA A 88 0.79 -11.70 2.45
CA ALA A 88 0.02 -11.43 3.66
C ALA A 88 0.35 -12.36 4.84
N ASP A 89 0.71 -13.61 4.57
CA ASP A 89 1.20 -14.57 5.57
C ASP A 89 2.49 -14.11 6.24
N GLU A 90 3.42 -13.55 5.46
CA GLU A 90 4.66 -12.99 6.00
C GLU A 90 4.38 -11.72 6.81
N MET A 91 3.45 -10.87 6.36
CA MET A 91 3.04 -9.70 7.14
C MET A 91 2.44 -10.09 8.49
N LEU A 92 1.62 -11.16 8.55
CA LEU A 92 1.07 -11.67 9.80
C LEU A 92 2.17 -12.24 10.71
N THR A 93 3.12 -12.99 10.15
CA THR A 93 4.27 -13.58 10.87
C THR A 93 5.15 -12.51 11.50
N ARG A 94 5.33 -11.37 10.81
CA ARG A 94 6.09 -10.20 11.29
C ARG A 94 5.32 -9.35 12.30
N GLY A 95 4.09 -9.72 12.64
CA GLY A 95 3.26 -9.02 13.64
C GLY A 95 2.59 -7.75 13.11
N PHE A 96 2.39 -7.60 11.80
CA PHE A 96 1.71 -6.43 11.21
C PHE A 96 0.18 -6.49 11.27
N LYS A 97 -0.38 -7.44 12.00
CA LYS A 97 -1.83 -7.69 12.09
C LYS A 97 -2.61 -6.43 12.45
N ASP A 98 -2.18 -5.70 13.47
CA ASP A 98 -2.89 -4.52 13.95
C ASP A 98 -2.83 -3.37 12.95
N GLN A 99 -1.70 -3.20 12.26
CA GLN A 99 -1.52 -2.19 11.22
C GLN A 99 -2.39 -2.49 9.99
N ILE A 100 -2.50 -3.76 9.59
CA ILE A 100 -3.40 -4.18 8.51
C ILE A 100 -4.85 -3.90 8.92
N TYR A 101 -5.22 -4.26 10.16
CA TYR A 101 -6.56 -4.03 10.68
C TYR A 101 -6.90 -2.54 10.72
N ASP A 102 -5.98 -1.69 11.19
CA ASP A 102 -6.11 -0.24 11.18
C ASP A 102 -6.38 0.26 9.76
N VAL A 103 -5.54 -0.10 8.79
CA VAL A 103 -5.69 0.31 7.39
C VAL A 103 -7.04 -0.12 6.81
N TYR A 104 -7.54 -1.31 7.14
CA TYR A 104 -8.81 -1.84 6.65
C TYR A 104 -10.04 -1.13 7.23
N ARG A 105 -9.94 -0.44 8.37
CA ARG A 105 -11.08 0.26 9.00
C ARG A 105 -11.40 1.62 8.40
N TYR A 106 -10.43 2.23 7.74
CA TYR A 106 -10.54 3.57 7.17
C TYR A 106 -11.11 3.73 5.74
N PRO A 107 -11.22 2.71 4.87
CA PRO A 107 -11.77 2.85 3.52
C PRO A 107 -13.31 3.06 3.50
N PRO A 108 -13.91 3.42 2.35
CA PRO A 108 -15.36 3.60 2.20
C PRO A 108 -16.15 2.28 2.33
N PRO A 109 -17.50 2.33 2.36
CA PRO A 109 -18.34 1.15 2.50
C PRO A 109 -18.03 0.04 1.49
N PRO A 110 -18.27 -1.24 1.84
CA PRO A 110 -17.83 -2.39 1.05
C PRO A 110 -18.25 -2.38 -0.43
N GLN A 111 -19.36 -1.72 -0.79
CA GLN A 111 -19.82 -1.69 -2.19
C GLN A 111 -18.82 -1.00 -3.16
N ASN A 112 -17.95 -0.13 -2.65
CA ASN A 112 -16.99 0.63 -3.46
C ASN A 112 -15.53 0.28 -3.15
N PHE A 113 -15.29 -0.79 -2.40
CA PHE A 113 -13.98 -1.19 -1.92
C PHE A 113 -13.73 -2.67 -2.24
N ARG A 114 -12.57 -2.96 -2.84
CA ARG A 114 -12.12 -4.31 -3.15
C ARG A 114 -10.86 -4.60 -2.35
N LEU A 115 -10.85 -5.72 -1.66
CA LEU A 115 -9.67 -6.29 -1.01
C LEU A 115 -9.15 -7.43 -1.88
N VAL A 116 -7.87 -7.39 -2.22
CA VAL A 116 -7.14 -8.48 -2.87
C VAL A 116 -6.04 -8.94 -1.91
N ILE A 117 -5.94 -10.23 -1.68
CA ILE A 117 -4.94 -10.83 -0.81
C ILE A 117 -4.12 -11.79 -1.65
N GLU A 118 -2.82 -11.60 -1.65
CA GLU A 118 -1.83 -12.51 -2.19
C GLU A 118 -1.11 -13.18 -1.02
N VAL A 119 -0.98 -14.50 -1.11
CA VAL A 119 -0.37 -15.36 -0.10
C VAL A 119 0.54 -16.30 -0.86
N LYS A 120 1.81 -16.39 -0.45
CA LYS A 120 2.71 -17.38 -1.05
C LYS A 120 2.15 -18.78 -0.76
N PRO A 121 2.15 -19.70 -1.73
CA PRO A 121 1.86 -21.09 -1.42
C PRO A 121 2.85 -21.55 -0.35
N PHE A 122 2.36 -22.16 0.73
CA PHE A 122 3.17 -22.74 1.80
C PHE A 122 4.23 -23.66 1.20
N SER A 123 5.44 -23.15 0.98
CA SER A 123 6.57 -23.96 0.54
C SER A 123 7.22 -24.56 1.79
N ASN A 124 6.59 -25.60 2.34
CA ASN A 124 7.21 -26.57 3.23
C ASN A 124 6.28 -27.79 3.45
N PHE A 125 6.23 -28.67 2.45
CA PHE A 125 6.34 -30.10 2.69
C PHE A 125 7.22 -30.69 1.60
N SER A 126 8.43 -31.11 1.99
CA SER A 126 9.11 -32.19 1.29
C SER A 126 8.19 -33.39 1.32
N PHE A 127 7.78 -33.87 0.15
CA PHE A 127 7.44 -35.28 0.02
C PHE A 127 8.65 -35.97 -0.57
N VAL A 128 9.06 -37.04 0.11
CA VAL A 128 9.73 -38.22 -0.44
C VAL A 128 9.34 -38.49 -1.90
#